data_AF-A0AAW3B106-F1
#
_entry.id   AF-A0AAW3B106-F1
#
_cell.length_a   1.000
_cell.length_b   1.000
_cell.length_c   1.000
_cell.angle_alpha   90.00
_cell.angle_beta   90.00
_cell.angle_gamma   90.00
#
_symmetry.space_group_name_H-M   'P 1'
#
loop_
_entity.id
_entity.type
_entity.pdbx_description
1 polymer ?
#
loop_
_entity_poly.entity_id
_entity_poly.type
_entity_poly.pdbx_seq_one_letter_code
_entity_poly.pdbx_strand_id
1 'polypeptide(L)'
;MGLFGKDRVGIFKPTDHTGRNFTWTIYNFSSHAPGTVLDSENVICFRNVKFHLHLSLSKAGDIGFYIHFKDPPVPKYSYLFMNVQEEIMRQQTAHTIPENSERCGHWNVCNLNDMKEFLGKDNTLIVIFTFDNDKLTVDKENDDNTITVLWKIPKLRKQYLCPYSSRGFYLNNSLIVVRLDTKCKTSNARAKYNHKDVFAYIIFLFCRKSTIPPHTIELVDADGDPYYTLERNDGESAPMPLVERHVVDENVSQNDALFVRITFATTNPLELLNAHNDAGNNDMDEQHDGSNDETVELGEKKEVYNLMEN
;
A
#
# COMPACT_ATOMS: atom_id res chain seq x y z
N MET A 1 8.48 39.27 19.66
CA MET A 1 7.81 38.27 20.52
C MET A 1 7.79 36.96 19.75
N GLY A 2 8.25 35.86 20.35
CA GLY A 2 8.86 34.72 19.66
C GLY A 2 7.91 33.72 18.96
N LEU A 3 8.39 33.24 17.81
CA LEU A 3 8.22 31.92 17.17
C LEU A 3 7.31 30.91 17.93
N PHE A 4 6.04 30.85 17.58
CA PHE A 4 5.16 29.73 17.94
C PHE A 4 5.61 28.49 17.15
N GLY A 5 6.40 27.62 17.80
CA GLY A 5 6.63 26.26 17.31
C GLY A 5 5.30 25.52 17.22
N LYS A 6 5.09 24.73 16.15
CA LYS A 6 3.94 23.84 16.06
C LYS A 6 3.96 22.88 17.25
N ASP A 7 2.89 22.85 18.03
CA ASP A 7 2.77 21.91 19.15
C ASP A 7 2.88 20.48 18.63
N ARG A 8 3.92 19.78 19.08
CA ARG A 8 4.14 18.37 18.77
C ARG A 8 3.35 17.53 19.75
N VAL A 9 2.66 16.54 19.23
CA VAL A 9 1.70 15.75 20.00
C VAL A 9 2.30 14.37 20.24
N GLY A 10 2.23 13.89 21.48
CA GLY A 10 2.65 12.53 21.82
C GLY A 10 4.16 12.30 21.78
N ILE A 11 4.55 11.03 21.81
CA ILE A 11 5.95 10.58 21.81
C ILE A 11 6.22 9.80 20.53
N PHE A 12 7.09 10.32 19.66
CA PHE A 12 7.52 9.62 18.44
C PHE A 12 8.98 9.22 18.54
N LYS A 13 9.25 7.92 18.43
CA LYS A 13 10.60 7.37 18.62
C LYS A 13 10.86 6.15 17.73
N PRO A 14 12.12 5.89 17.36
CA PRO A 14 12.50 4.63 16.74
C PRO A 14 12.29 3.47 17.71
N THR A 15 11.91 2.31 17.19
CA THR A 15 11.77 1.07 17.97
C THR A 15 13.01 0.19 17.93
N ASP A 16 13.92 0.46 17.00
CA ASP A 16 15.19 -0.24 16.83
C ASP A 16 16.26 0.68 16.25
N HIS A 17 17.46 0.14 16.04
CA HIS A 17 18.60 0.88 15.49
C HIS A 17 18.63 0.92 13.95
N THR A 18 17.61 0.39 13.27
CA THR A 18 17.61 0.31 11.79
C THR A 18 17.26 1.64 11.13
N GLY A 19 16.64 2.56 11.87
CA GLY A 19 16.10 3.81 11.33
C GLY A 19 14.89 3.59 10.41
N ARG A 20 14.26 2.41 10.46
CA ARG A 20 13.10 2.06 9.63
C ARG A 20 11.81 1.89 10.42
N ASN A 21 11.89 1.53 11.69
CA ASN A 21 10.73 1.21 12.51
C ASN A 21 10.54 2.25 13.62
N PHE A 22 9.32 2.74 13.75
CA PHE A 22 8.98 3.83 14.65
C PHE A 22 7.62 3.61 15.31
N THR A 23 7.47 4.17 16.50
CA THR A 23 6.20 4.20 17.21
C THR A 23 5.88 5.63 17.61
N TRP A 24 4.66 6.07 17.28
CA TRP A 24 4.09 7.33 17.71
C TRP A 24 2.94 7.08 18.68
N THR A 25 3.11 7.46 19.94
CA THR A 25 2.08 7.30 20.98
C THR A 25 1.43 8.64 21.29
N ILE A 26 0.13 8.74 21.06
CA ILE A 26 -0.70 9.93 21.32
C ILE A 26 -1.63 9.62 22.49
N TYR A 27 -1.39 10.27 23.63
CA TYR A 27 -2.21 10.14 24.82
C TYR A 27 -3.43 11.05 24.75
N ASN A 28 -4.51 10.65 25.42
CA ASN A 28 -5.75 11.41 25.51
C ASN A 28 -6.31 11.84 24.13
N PHE A 29 -6.23 10.95 23.14
CA PHE A 29 -6.51 11.25 21.73
C PHE A 29 -7.91 11.87 21.53
N SER A 30 -8.92 11.37 22.25
CA SER A 30 -10.30 11.84 22.15
C SER A 30 -10.51 13.29 22.55
N SER A 31 -9.56 13.93 23.23
CA SER A 31 -9.61 15.34 23.62
C SER A 31 -9.38 16.30 22.44
N HIS A 32 -8.81 15.82 21.34
CA HIS A 32 -8.57 16.63 20.15
C HIS A 32 -9.88 16.85 19.36
N ALA A 33 -10.17 18.11 19.06
CA ALA A 33 -11.40 18.50 18.35
C ALA A 33 -11.31 18.20 16.84
N PRO A 34 -12.45 17.96 16.16
CA PRO A 34 -12.50 18.00 14.71
C PRO A 34 -11.96 19.32 14.16
N GLY A 35 -11.28 19.26 13.02
CA GLY A 35 -10.56 20.38 12.40
C GLY A 35 -9.14 20.60 12.92
N THR A 36 -8.63 19.75 13.82
CA THR A 36 -7.26 19.87 14.34
C THR A 36 -6.26 19.05 13.54
N VAL A 37 -5.00 19.47 13.65
CA VAL A 37 -3.83 18.77 13.09
C VAL A 37 -2.93 18.36 14.24
N LEU A 38 -2.50 17.11 14.24
CA LEU A 38 -1.55 16.56 15.19
C LEU A 38 -0.27 16.23 14.41
N ASP A 39 0.85 16.84 14.79
CA ASP A 39 2.15 16.52 14.21
C ASP A 39 3.01 15.77 15.23
N SER A 40 3.71 14.73 14.79
CA SER A 40 4.73 14.07 15.59
C SER A 40 6.00 14.92 15.68
N GLU A 41 6.89 14.57 16.61
CA GLU A 41 8.26 15.07 16.60
C GLU A 41 9.00 14.73 15.30
N ASN A 42 10.06 15.48 15.00
CA ASN A 42 10.95 15.12 13.89
C ASN A 42 11.96 14.06 14.35
N VAL A 43 12.09 12.98 13.59
CA VAL A 43 13.10 11.94 13.82
C VAL A 43 13.90 11.68 12.55
N ILE A 44 15.06 11.04 12.68
CA ILE A 44 15.96 10.72 11.57
C ILE A 44 15.72 9.27 11.14
N CYS A 45 15.58 9.02 9.84
CA CYS A 45 15.42 7.68 9.27
C CYS A 45 16.74 7.06 8.80
N PHE A 46 16.66 5.84 8.28
CA PHE A 46 17.76 5.05 7.71
C PHE A 46 18.54 5.75 6.59
N ARG A 47 17.98 6.78 5.95
CA ARG A 47 18.67 7.63 4.95
C ARG A 47 19.38 8.84 5.56
N ASN A 48 19.44 8.94 6.89
CA ASN A 48 19.88 10.13 7.61
C ASN A 48 19.04 11.39 7.29
N VAL A 49 17.78 11.19 6.88
CA VAL A 49 16.83 12.26 6.54
C VAL A 49 15.84 12.45 7.68
N LYS A 50 15.51 13.70 8.00
CA LYS A 50 14.48 14.03 8.99
C LYS A 50 13.08 13.90 8.39
N PHE A 51 12.16 13.34 9.17
CA PHE A 51 10.75 13.27 8.82
C PHE A 51 9.88 13.38 10.08
N HIS A 52 8.60 13.66 9.88
CA HIS A 52 7.56 13.54 10.91
C HIS A 52 6.28 12.99 10.31
N LEU A 53 5.41 12.51 11.19
CA LEU A 53 4.07 12.06 10.87
C LEU A 53 3.08 13.19 11.16
N HIS A 54 2.01 13.22 10.38
CA HIS A 54 0.98 14.23 10.43
C HIS A 54 -0.38 13.54 10.38
N LEU A 55 -1.22 13.80 11.37
CA LEU A 55 -2.57 13.30 11.45
C LEU A 55 -3.54 14.48 11.39
N SER A 56 -4.44 14.46 10.42
CA SER A 56 -5.47 15.48 10.26
C SER A 56 -6.82 14.95 10.72
N LEU A 57 -7.46 15.63 11.66
CA LEU A 57 -8.85 15.38 12.04
C LEU A 57 -9.72 16.33 11.24
N SER A 58 -10.36 15.86 10.17
CA SER A 58 -11.22 16.71 9.34
C SER A 58 -12.41 17.22 10.15
N LYS A 59 -13.02 18.34 9.72
CA LYS A 59 -14.27 18.82 10.35
C LYS A 59 -15.43 17.85 10.16
N ALA A 60 -15.40 17.05 9.08
CA ALA A 60 -16.38 16.00 8.80
C ALA A 60 -16.11 14.71 9.60
N GLY A 61 -14.98 14.63 10.31
CA GLY A 61 -14.62 13.49 11.15
C GLY A 61 -13.70 12.47 10.50
N ASP A 62 -13.24 12.70 9.26
CA ASP A 62 -12.25 11.83 8.62
C ASP A 62 -10.88 12.00 9.28
N ILE A 63 -10.21 10.88 9.52
CA ILE A 63 -8.82 10.85 9.96
C ILE A 63 -7.93 10.65 8.73
N GLY A 64 -7.14 11.67 8.41
CA GLY A 64 -6.06 11.58 7.43
C GLY A 64 -4.72 11.34 8.10
N PHE A 65 -3.85 10.55 7.48
CA PHE A 65 -2.51 10.25 7.97
C PHE A 65 -1.48 10.42 6.86
N TYR A 66 -0.44 11.20 7.14
CA TYR A 66 0.57 11.60 6.18
C TYR A 66 1.96 11.53 6.80
N ILE A 67 2.94 11.25 5.95
CA ILE A 67 4.34 11.52 6.24
C ILE A 67 4.73 12.85 5.59
N HIS A 68 5.58 13.61 6.29
CA HIS A 68 6.31 14.72 5.71
C HIS A 68 7.80 14.40 5.78
N PHE A 69 8.40 14.20 4.61
CA PHE A 69 9.77 13.77 4.40
C PHE A 69 10.58 14.91 3.77
N LYS A 70 11.67 15.33 4.42
CA LYS A 70 12.38 16.56 4.04
C LYS A 70 13.26 16.45 2.79
N ASP A 71 13.48 15.24 2.29
CA ASP A 71 14.37 14.97 1.16
C ASP A 71 13.72 13.93 0.23
N PRO A 72 12.90 14.36 -0.73
CA PRO A 72 12.24 13.47 -1.69
C PRO A 72 13.24 12.57 -2.43
N PRO A 73 12.82 11.37 -2.89
CA PRO A 73 11.49 10.80 -2.77
C PRO A 73 11.23 10.20 -1.39
N VAL A 74 9.99 10.34 -0.92
CA VAL A 74 9.50 9.61 0.27
C VAL A 74 9.69 8.09 0.02
N PRO A 75 10.42 7.36 0.89
CA PRO A 75 10.55 5.91 0.76
C PRO A 75 9.19 5.24 0.98
N LYS A 76 8.96 4.09 0.34
CA LYS A 76 7.76 3.27 0.60
C LYS A 76 7.63 2.98 2.10
N TYR A 77 6.41 3.08 2.61
CA TYR A 77 6.13 2.88 4.02
C TYR A 77 4.77 2.21 4.23
N SER A 78 4.65 1.58 5.39
CA SER A 78 3.42 1.02 5.92
C SER A 78 3.19 1.53 7.34
N TYR A 79 1.94 1.60 7.75
CA TYR A 79 1.58 1.94 9.11
C TYR A 79 0.31 1.26 9.55
N LEU A 80 0.14 1.15 10.86
CA LEU A 80 -1.10 0.71 11.48
C LEU A 80 -1.45 1.50 12.73
N PHE A 81 -2.73 1.49 13.06
CA PHE A 81 -3.27 2.06 14.29
C PHE A 81 -3.58 0.96 15.29
N MET A 82 -3.04 1.13 16.50
CA MET A 82 -3.07 0.17 17.59
C MET A 82 -3.54 0.85 18.88
N ASN A 83 -4.28 0.14 19.74
CA ASN A 83 -4.63 0.60 21.09
C ASN A 83 -3.70 -0.02 22.15
N VAL A 84 -3.88 0.29 23.43
CA VAL A 84 -2.98 -0.20 24.49
C VAL A 84 -3.13 -1.70 24.78
N GLN A 85 -4.25 -2.30 24.34
CA GLN A 85 -4.47 -3.75 24.35
C GLN A 85 -3.77 -4.45 23.19
N GLU A 86 -2.97 -3.72 22.40
CA GLU A 86 -2.31 -4.20 21.19
C GLU A 86 -3.31 -4.67 20.11
N GLU A 87 -4.55 -4.20 20.20
CA GLU A 87 -5.53 -4.44 19.16
C GLU A 87 -5.28 -3.53 17.97
N ILE A 88 -5.73 -3.93 16.77
CA ILE A 88 -5.40 -3.25 15.50
C ILE A 88 -6.69 -2.87 14.77
N MET A 89 -6.79 -1.63 14.29
CA MET A 89 -7.99 -1.12 13.59
C MET A 89 -7.78 -0.89 12.09
N ARG A 90 -6.62 -0.34 11.72
CA ARG A 90 -6.32 0.07 10.34
C ARG A 90 -4.87 -0.23 10.05
N GLN A 91 -4.64 -0.68 8.82
CA GLN A 91 -3.33 -0.82 8.27
C GLN A 91 -3.33 -0.41 6.80
N GLN A 92 -2.32 0.33 6.41
CA GLN A 92 -2.17 0.84 5.06
C GLN A 92 -0.72 0.78 4.63
N THR A 93 -0.52 0.58 3.33
CA THR A 93 0.78 0.69 2.66
C THR A 93 0.68 1.78 1.60
N ALA A 94 1.65 2.68 1.55
CA ALA A 94 1.71 3.68 0.50
C ALA A 94 2.22 3.05 -0.80
N HIS A 95 1.29 2.63 -1.67
CA HIS A 95 1.61 1.91 -2.91
C HIS A 95 2.17 2.81 -4.03
N THR A 96 1.71 4.05 -4.10
CA THR A 96 2.11 5.04 -5.10
C THR A 96 2.59 6.28 -4.38
N ILE A 97 3.87 6.60 -4.55
CA ILE A 97 4.49 7.79 -3.98
C ILE A 97 5.09 8.56 -5.16
N PRO A 98 4.59 9.77 -5.46
CA PRO A 98 5.17 10.62 -6.49
C PRO A 98 6.63 10.94 -6.15
N GLU A 99 7.52 10.90 -7.14
CA GLU A 99 8.97 11.00 -6.93
C GLU A 99 9.39 12.33 -6.28
N ASN A 100 8.65 13.41 -6.55
CA ASN A 100 8.95 14.75 -6.03
C ASN A 100 8.11 15.12 -4.80
N SER A 101 7.39 14.17 -4.22
CA SER A 101 6.52 14.44 -3.08
C SER A 101 7.31 14.56 -1.78
N GLU A 102 7.19 15.72 -1.12
CA GLU A 102 7.63 15.91 0.28
C GLU A 102 6.57 15.45 1.28
N ARG A 103 5.31 15.33 0.84
CA ARG A 103 4.17 14.91 1.67
C ARG A 103 3.28 13.92 0.93
N CYS A 104 3.14 12.74 1.50
CA CYS A 104 2.30 11.66 0.98
C CYS A 104 1.51 11.02 2.12
N GLY A 105 0.33 10.47 1.84
CA GLY A 105 -0.53 9.89 2.86
C GLY A 105 -1.88 9.44 2.32
N HIS A 106 -2.75 9.07 3.25
CA HIS A 106 -4.13 8.70 2.99
C HIS A 106 -5.04 9.69 3.69
N TRP A 107 -5.95 10.31 2.94
CA TRP A 107 -6.79 11.39 3.44
C TRP A 107 -7.97 10.91 4.30
N ASN A 108 -8.43 9.67 4.12
CA ASN A 108 -9.53 9.07 4.87
C ASN A 108 -9.19 7.62 5.26
N VAL A 109 -8.52 7.46 6.40
CA VAL A 109 -8.10 6.17 6.94
C VAL A 109 -9.22 5.53 7.78
N CYS A 110 -9.95 6.35 8.54
CA CYS A 110 -11.08 5.95 9.38
C CYS A 110 -11.86 7.18 9.85
N ASN A 111 -13.03 6.96 10.45
CA ASN A 111 -13.79 8.01 11.12
C ASN A 111 -13.29 8.23 12.56
N LEU A 112 -13.37 9.47 13.03
CA LEU A 112 -12.99 9.86 14.39
C LEU A 112 -13.80 9.15 15.47
N ASN A 113 -15.10 8.92 15.26
CA ASN A 113 -15.94 8.24 16.24
C ASN A 113 -15.54 6.76 16.37
N ASP A 114 -15.30 6.08 15.25
CA ASP A 114 -14.80 4.70 15.26
C ASP A 114 -13.49 4.63 16.05
N MET A 115 -12.55 5.53 15.76
CA MET A 115 -11.27 5.60 16.47
C MET A 115 -11.49 5.77 17.97
N LYS A 116 -12.35 6.69 18.41
CA LYS A 116 -12.65 6.89 19.84
C LYS A 116 -13.21 5.63 20.49
N GLU A 117 -14.12 4.92 19.82
CA GLU A 117 -14.67 3.65 20.30
C GLU A 117 -13.57 2.60 20.46
N PHE A 118 -12.68 2.48 19.48
CA PHE A 118 -11.57 1.53 19.49
C PHE A 118 -10.52 1.79 20.55
N LEU A 119 -10.22 3.06 20.84
CA LEU A 119 -9.29 3.42 21.91
C LEU A 119 -9.89 3.20 23.31
N GLY A 120 -11.21 3.14 23.41
CA GLY A 120 -11.92 2.86 24.66
C GLY A 120 -11.51 3.80 25.80
N LYS A 121 -11.39 3.24 27.01
CA LYS A 121 -11.11 4.00 28.24
C LYS A 121 -9.67 4.51 28.31
N ASP A 122 -8.72 3.77 27.73
CA ASP A 122 -7.30 4.13 27.80
C ASP A 122 -6.95 5.31 26.88
N ASN A 123 -7.81 5.58 25.88
CA ASN A 123 -7.81 6.78 25.06
C ASN A 123 -6.42 7.13 24.48
N THR A 124 -5.64 6.11 24.14
CA THR A 124 -4.25 6.25 23.70
C THR A 124 -4.07 5.57 22.36
N LEU A 125 -3.79 6.37 21.33
CA LEU A 125 -3.49 5.88 19.99
C LEU A 125 -2.00 5.58 19.86
N ILE A 126 -1.68 4.37 19.41
CA ILE A 126 -0.33 3.95 19.07
C ILE A 126 -0.28 3.76 17.55
N VAL A 127 0.52 4.57 16.87
CA VAL A 127 0.83 4.38 15.45
C VAL A 127 2.14 3.62 15.34
N ILE A 128 2.08 2.45 14.71
CA ILE A 128 3.29 1.72 14.31
C ILE A 128 3.58 2.10 12.87
N PHE A 129 4.77 2.63 12.62
CA PHE A 129 5.19 3.12 11.31
C PHE A 129 6.50 2.44 10.88
N THR A 130 6.53 1.95 9.66
CA THR A 130 7.69 1.25 9.10
C THR A 130 8.00 1.74 7.69
N PHE A 131 9.26 2.05 7.42
CA PHE A 131 9.77 2.14 6.05
C PHE A 131 10.03 0.74 5.50
N ASP A 132 9.25 0.37 4.49
CA ASP A 132 9.33 -0.93 3.84
C ASP A 132 10.69 -1.10 3.13
N ASN A 133 11.13 -2.35 3.03
CA ASN A 133 12.42 -2.70 2.44
C ASN A 133 12.28 -3.75 1.32
N ASP A 134 11.08 -3.95 0.82
CA ASP A 134 10.86 -4.80 -0.34
C ASP A 134 11.40 -4.15 -1.62
N LYS A 135 11.69 -4.99 -2.60
CA LYS A 135 12.15 -4.58 -3.93
C LYS A 135 11.24 -5.21 -4.97
N LEU A 136 10.84 -4.42 -5.96
CA LEU A 136 10.10 -4.89 -7.12
C LEU A 136 10.90 -4.57 -8.37
N THR A 137 11.13 -5.56 -9.21
CA THR A 137 11.79 -5.45 -10.52
C THR A 137 10.77 -5.84 -11.59
N VAL A 138 10.72 -5.09 -12.68
CA VAL A 138 9.85 -5.37 -13.84
C VAL A 138 10.76 -5.55 -15.04
N ASP A 139 10.78 -6.77 -15.57
CA ASP A 139 11.57 -7.14 -16.74
C ASP A 139 10.59 -7.41 -17.90
N LYS A 140 10.83 -6.72 -19.03
CA LYS A 140 10.06 -6.93 -20.26
C LYS A 140 10.83 -7.94 -21.11
N GLU A 141 10.24 -9.09 -21.35
CA GLU A 141 10.79 -10.07 -22.28
C GLU A 141 10.23 -9.76 -23.66
N ASN A 142 11.10 -9.31 -24.56
CA ASN A 142 10.67 -8.84 -25.90
C ASN A 142 10.27 -9.99 -26.84
N ASP A 143 10.63 -11.23 -26.51
CA ASP A 143 10.50 -12.35 -27.44
C ASP A 143 9.15 -13.09 -27.32
N ASP A 144 8.47 -13.03 -26.16
CA ASP A 144 7.26 -13.83 -25.88
C ASP A 144 5.99 -13.01 -25.56
N ASN A 145 6.01 -11.68 -25.79
CA ASN A 145 4.93 -10.77 -25.36
C ASN A 145 4.57 -10.96 -23.87
N THR A 146 5.57 -11.18 -23.03
CA THR A 146 5.41 -11.37 -21.59
C THR A 146 6.08 -10.25 -20.81
N ILE A 147 5.50 -9.94 -19.65
CA ILE A 147 6.13 -9.06 -18.67
C ILE A 147 6.27 -9.85 -17.37
N THR A 148 7.50 -9.94 -16.88
CA THR A 148 7.83 -10.64 -15.64
C THR A 148 8.09 -9.62 -14.55
N VAL A 149 7.42 -9.82 -13.41
CA VAL A 149 7.56 -8.98 -12.22
C VAL A 149 8.12 -9.84 -11.09
N LEU A 150 9.27 -9.45 -10.56
CA LEU A 150 9.87 -10.10 -9.39
C LEU A 150 9.74 -9.19 -8.16
N TRP A 151 8.98 -9.65 -7.18
CA TRP A 151 8.82 -8.99 -5.90
C TRP A 151 9.57 -9.74 -4.80
N LYS A 152 10.55 -9.07 -4.19
CA LYS A 152 11.39 -9.58 -3.10
C LYS A 152 10.99 -8.94 -1.78
N ILE A 153 10.59 -9.77 -0.81
CA ILE A 153 10.28 -9.37 0.56
C ILE A 153 11.39 -9.88 1.48
N PRO A 154 12.31 -9.02 1.97
CA PRO A 154 13.38 -9.47 2.86
C PRO A 154 12.91 -9.60 4.30
N LYS A 155 13.51 -10.54 5.04
CA LYS A 155 13.26 -10.77 6.47
C LYS A 155 11.76 -10.99 6.75
N LEU A 156 11.12 -11.85 5.96
CA LEU A 156 9.69 -12.14 5.98
C LEU A 156 9.12 -12.25 7.40
N ARG A 157 9.81 -12.99 8.29
CA ARG A 157 9.36 -13.27 9.66
C ARG A 157 9.42 -12.06 10.59
N LYS A 158 10.08 -10.99 10.17
CA LYS A 158 10.18 -9.71 10.90
C LYS A 158 9.27 -8.63 10.32
N GLN A 159 8.62 -8.88 9.18
CA GLN A 159 7.67 -7.96 8.57
C GLN A 159 6.30 -8.10 9.22
N TYR A 160 5.54 -7.01 9.23
CA TYR A 160 4.12 -7.07 9.52
C TYR A 160 3.37 -7.39 8.22
N LEU A 161 2.77 -8.59 8.10
CA LEU A 161 2.28 -9.13 6.83
C LEU A 161 0.75 -9.06 6.60
N CYS A 162 0.02 -8.18 7.30
CA CYS A 162 -1.45 -8.22 7.28
C CYS A 162 -2.13 -6.84 7.17
N PRO A 163 -2.23 -6.21 5.98
CA PRO A 163 -1.67 -6.62 4.69
C PRO A 163 -0.28 -6.01 4.40
N TYR A 164 0.58 -6.73 3.68
CA TYR A 164 1.86 -6.20 3.17
C TYR A 164 1.83 -6.21 1.65
N SER A 165 2.06 -5.08 0.99
CA SER A 165 1.89 -4.99 -0.47
C SER A 165 3.10 -4.38 -1.14
N SER A 166 3.34 -4.68 -2.41
CA SER A 166 4.41 -4.11 -3.20
C SER A 166 4.22 -2.61 -3.45
N ARG A 167 5.26 -1.95 -4.00
CA ARG A 167 5.03 -0.71 -4.77
C ARG A 167 4.17 -1.05 -5.99
N GLY A 168 3.34 -0.10 -6.42
CA GLY A 168 2.59 -0.26 -7.66
C GLY A 168 3.49 -0.22 -8.89
N PHE A 169 3.12 -0.96 -9.93
CA PHE A 169 3.76 -0.94 -11.25
C PHE A 169 2.69 -0.83 -12.34
N TYR A 170 3.08 -0.31 -13.51
CA TYR A 170 2.16 -0.10 -14.62
C TYR A 170 2.28 -1.21 -15.65
N LEU A 171 1.14 -1.76 -16.06
CA LEU A 171 0.99 -2.71 -17.14
C LEU A 171 -0.20 -2.27 -18.02
N ASN A 172 0.00 -2.03 -19.31
CA ASN A 172 -1.04 -1.55 -20.23
C ASN A 172 -1.85 -0.36 -19.65
N ASN A 173 -1.16 0.68 -19.16
CA ASN A 173 -1.72 1.86 -18.49
C ASN A 173 -2.51 1.58 -17.19
N SER A 174 -2.54 0.33 -16.72
CA SER A 174 -3.21 -0.08 -15.49
C SER A 174 -2.19 -0.18 -14.35
N LEU A 175 -2.51 0.44 -13.21
CA LEU A 175 -1.69 0.32 -12.00
C LEU A 175 -2.03 -0.99 -11.30
N ILE A 176 -1.04 -1.88 -11.19
CA ILE A 176 -1.14 -3.17 -10.52
C ILE A 176 -0.31 -3.13 -9.22
N VAL A 177 -0.84 -3.76 -8.17
CA VAL A 177 -0.19 -3.94 -6.86
C VAL A 177 -0.27 -5.42 -6.49
N VAL A 178 0.85 -5.99 -6.03
CA VAL A 178 0.88 -7.31 -5.41
C VAL A 178 0.70 -7.16 -3.91
N ARG A 179 -0.15 -7.99 -3.29
CA ARG A 179 -0.36 -7.99 -1.84
C ARG A 179 -0.16 -9.40 -1.30
N LEU A 180 0.61 -9.47 -0.23
CA LEU A 180 0.78 -10.63 0.63
C LEU A 180 -0.06 -10.44 1.89
N ASP A 181 -0.94 -11.41 2.11
CA ASP A 181 -1.75 -11.56 3.31
C ASP A 181 -1.41 -12.86 4.02
N THR A 182 -1.84 -12.97 5.27
CA THR A 182 -1.63 -14.16 6.09
C THR A 182 -2.94 -14.66 6.69
N LYS A 183 -3.17 -15.98 6.65
CA LYS A 183 -4.16 -16.61 7.54
C LYS A 183 -3.51 -16.93 8.87
N CYS A 184 -4.09 -16.39 9.93
CA CYS A 184 -3.66 -16.61 11.30
C CYS A 184 -4.62 -17.57 12.01
N LYS A 185 -4.12 -18.32 13.00
CA LYS A 185 -4.94 -19.21 13.83
C LYS A 185 -6.04 -18.49 14.62
N THR A 186 -5.85 -17.20 14.90
CA THR A 186 -6.84 -16.35 15.54
C THR A 186 -7.87 -15.84 14.54
N SER A 187 -9.17 -15.94 14.88
CA SER A 187 -10.26 -15.35 14.10
C SER A 187 -10.54 -13.88 14.49
N ASN A 188 -9.91 -13.37 15.54
CA ASN A 188 -10.08 -11.98 15.96
C ASN A 188 -9.22 -11.06 15.07
N ALA A 189 -9.88 -10.35 14.15
CA ALA A 189 -9.25 -9.39 13.23
C ALA A 189 -8.54 -8.24 13.95
N ARG A 190 -8.89 -7.97 15.22
CA ARG A 190 -8.25 -6.95 16.04
C ARG A 190 -7.07 -7.49 16.83
N ALA A 191 -6.83 -8.80 16.94
CA ALA A 191 -5.76 -9.32 17.79
C ALA A 191 -4.36 -8.86 17.33
N LYS A 192 -3.44 -8.79 18.29
CA LYS A 192 -2.02 -8.54 18.01
C LYS A 192 -1.49 -9.50 16.94
N TYR A 193 -0.91 -8.97 15.88
CA TYR A 193 -0.23 -9.79 14.88
C TYR A 193 1.00 -10.49 15.47
N ASN A 194 1.08 -11.79 15.26
CA ASN A 194 2.23 -12.60 15.61
C ASN A 194 2.50 -13.58 14.46
N HIS A 195 3.68 -13.46 13.87
CA HIS A 195 4.07 -14.29 12.73
C HIS A 195 4.03 -15.80 13.06
N LYS A 196 4.25 -16.19 14.32
CA LYS A 196 4.16 -17.59 14.74
C LYS A 196 2.76 -18.19 14.58
N ASP A 197 1.72 -17.35 14.55
CA ASP A 197 0.33 -17.77 14.44
C ASP A 197 -0.13 -17.86 12.98
N VAL A 198 0.71 -17.44 12.02
CA VAL A 198 0.48 -17.62 10.59
C VAL A 198 0.58 -19.10 10.24
N PHE A 199 -0.43 -19.62 9.52
CA PHE A 199 -0.42 -20.99 9.00
C PHE A 199 -0.47 -21.07 7.47
N ALA A 200 -0.87 -19.98 6.80
CA ALA A 200 -0.83 -19.89 5.35
C ALA A 200 -0.61 -18.43 4.90
N TYR A 201 -0.03 -18.30 3.72
CA TYR A 201 0.16 -17.05 3.00
C TYR A 201 -0.82 -16.99 1.84
N ILE A 202 -1.33 -15.79 1.55
CA ILE A 202 -2.21 -15.54 0.42
C ILE A 202 -1.60 -14.42 -0.42
N ILE A 203 -1.50 -14.64 -1.72
CA ILE A 203 -1.04 -13.61 -2.65
C ILE A 203 -2.23 -13.09 -3.45
N PHE A 204 -2.31 -11.78 -3.61
CA PHE A 204 -3.34 -11.10 -4.36
C PHE A 204 -2.72 -10.15 -5.36
N LEU A 205 -3.37 -10.02 -6.50
CA LEU A 205 -3.14 -8.92 -7.42
C LEU A 205 -4.33 -7.98 -7.36
N PHE A 206 -4.05 -6.68 -7.27
CA PHE A 206 -5.03 -5.62 -7.29
C PHE A 206 -4.74 -4.71 -8.48
N CYS A 207 -5.79 -4.31 -9.19
CA CYS A 207 -5.72 -3.37 -10.29
C CYS A 207 -6.72 -2.23 -10.05
N ARG A 208 -6.33 -1.00 -10.38
CA ARG A 208 -7.24 0.15 -10.35
C ARG A 208 -7.85 0.38 -11.73
N LYS A 209 -9.19 0.38 -11.81
CA LYS A 209 -9.98 0.77 -13.00
C LYS A 209 -9.72 -0.07 -14.26
N SER A 210 -9.27 -1.30 -14.13
CA SER A 210 -9.05 -2.22 -15.24
C SER A 210 -9.07 -3.68 -14.74
N THR A 211 -8.93 -4.64 -15.65
CA THR A 211 -8.76 -6.06 -15.34
C THR A 211 -7.29 -6.39 -15.16
N ILE A 212 -7.02 -7.45 -14.40
CA ILE A 212 -5.66 -7.99 -14.27
C ILE A 212 -5.45 -8.89 -15.49
N PRO A 213 -4.41 -8.68 -16.32
CA PRO A 213 -4.15 -9.55 -17.46
C PRO A 213 -3.92 -11.01 -17.06
N PRO A 214 -4.09 -11.98 -17.97
CA PRO A 214 -3.77 -13.38 -17.71
C PRO A 214 -2.34 -13.51 -17.18
N HIS A 215 -2.18 -14.25 -16.10
CA HIS A 215 -0.90 -14.31 -15.39
C HIS A 215 -0.70 -15.64 -14.67
N THR A 216 0.56 -15.97 -14.45
CA THR A 216 1.02 -17.04 -13.56
C THR A 216 1.63 -16.40 -12.32
N ILE A 217 1.37 -16.95 -11.14
CA ILE A 217 2.04 -16.54 -9.89
C ILE A 217 2.90 -17.69 -9.41
N GLU A 218 4.19 -17.42 -9.21
CA GLU A 218 5.16 -18.39 -8.72
C GLU A 218 5.81 -17.88 -7.43
N LEU A 219 6.07 -18.81 -6.52
CA LEU A 219 7.08 -18.61 -5.50
C LEU A 219 8.37 -19.29 -5.97
N VAL A 220 9.44 -18.51 -5.95
CA VAL A 220 10.75 -18.94 -6.44
C VAL A 220 11.79 -18.85 -5.33
N ASP A 221 12.79 -19.72 -5.37
CA ASP A 221 13.89 -19.69 -4.43
C ASP A 221 14.92 -18.57 -4.77
N ALA A 222 16.09 -18.62 -4.15
CA ALA A 222 17.14 -17.63 -4.37
C ALA A 222 17.83 -17.75 -5.75
N ASP A 223 17.78 -18.93 -6.36
CA ASP A 223 18.36 -19.23 -7.66
C ASP A 223 17.37 -18.95 -8.81
N GLY A 224 16.09 -18.77 -8.46
CA GLY A 224 15.01 -18.43 -9.38
C GLY A 224 14.16 -19.63 -9.80
N ASP A 225 14.39 -20.79 -9.17
CA ASP A 225 13.65 -22.02 -9.44
C ASP A 225 12.30 -21.99 -8.72
N PRO A 226 11.19 -22.31 -9.41
CA PRO A 226 9.86 -22.31 -8.81
C PRO A 226 9.69 -23.52 -7.90
N TYR A 227 9.28 -23.27 -6.66
CA TYR A 227 8.87 -24.32 -5.71
C TYR A 227 7.36 -24.35 -5.46
N TYR A 228 6.64 -23.34 -5.96
CA TYR A 228 5.18 -23.31 -6.00
C TYR A 228 4.73 -22.50 -7.21
N THR A 229 3.82 -23.06 -8.02
CA THR A 229 3.26 -22.41 -9.19
C THR A 229 1.75 -22.44 -9.10
N LEU A 230 1.14 -21.26 -9.21
CA LEU A 230 -0.27 -21.14 -9.53
C LEU A 230 -0.40 -21.00 -11.04
N GLU A 231 -0.93 -22.04 -11.67
CA GLU A 231 -1.14 -22.10 -13.11
C GLU A 231 -2.00 -20.93 -13.61
N ARG A 232 -1.68 -20.52 -14.84
CA ARG A 232 -2.29 -19.37 -15.51
C ARG A 232 -3.80 -19.53 -15.62
N ASN A 233 -4.54 -18.48 -15.29
CA ASN A 233 -5.97 -18.40 -15.59
C ASN A 233 -6.20 -17.57 -16.87
N ASP A 234 -6.89 -18.16 -17.84
CA ASP A 234 -7.17 -17.56 -19.15
C ASP A 234 -8.52 -16.80 -19.22
N GLY A 235 -9.18 -16.51 -18.08
CA GLY A 235 -10.33 -15.59 -18.08
C GLY A 235 -11.40 -15.79 -17.01
N GLU A 236 -11.29 -16.79 -16.13
CA GLU A 236 -12.16 -16.90 -14.95
C GLU A 236 -11.53 -16.20 -13.73
N SER A 237 -12.24 -16.12 -12.60
CA SER A 237 -11.66 -15.55 -11.37
C SER A 237 -10.37 -16.30 -11.04
N ALA A 238 -9.21 -15.65 -11.19
CA ALA A 238 -7.92 -16.24 -10.91
C ALA A 238 -7.94 -16.87 -9.50
N PRO A 239 -7.69 -18.18 -9.36
CA PRO A 239 -7.59 -18.79 -8.04
C PRO A 239 -6.55 -18.03 -7.23
N MET A 240 -6.82 -17.80 -5.94
CA MET A 240 -5.88 -17.09 -5.09
C MET A 240 -4.82 -18.08 -4.59
N PRO A 241 -3.51 -17.85 -4.80
CA PRO A 241 -2.47 -18.69 -4.23
C PRO A 241 -2.61 -18.72 -2.72
N LEU A 242 -3.00 -19.86 -2.17
CA LEU A 242 -2.98 -20.13 -0.74
C LEU A 242 -1.84 -21.12 -0.51
N VAL A 243 -0.73 -20.60 0.02
CA VAL A 243 0.48 -21.38 0.23
C VAL A 243 0.63 -21.66 1.71
N GLU A 244 0.68 -22.94 2.07
CA GLU A 244 0.91 -23.32 3.45
C GLU A 244 2.25 -22.81 3.96
N ARG A 245 2.30 -22.44 5.24
CA ARG A 245 3.50 -21.86 5.82
C ARG A 245 4.71 -22.79 5.73
N HIS A 246 4.52 -24.10 5.86
CA HIS A 246 5.63 -25.06 5.83
C HIS A 246 6.36 -25.06 4.47
N VAL A 247 5.60 -25.00 3.36
CA VAL A 247 6.15 -24.88 1.99
C VAL A 247 7.03 -23.64 1.87
N VAL A 248 6.58 -22.51 2.41
CA VAL A 248 7.36 -21.26 2.40
C VAL A 248 8.58 -21.37 3.33
N ASP A 249 8.41 -21.87 4.55
CA ASP A 249 9.47 -21.96 5.55
C ASP A 249 10.64 -22.85 5.10
N GLU A 250 10.38 -23.88 4.29
CA GLU A 250 11.37 -24.79 3.71
C GLU A 250 12.18 -24.17 2.55
N ASN A 251 11.61 -23.20 1.84
CA ASN A 251 12.17 -22.67 0.59
C ASN A 251 12.58 -21.18 0.65
N VAL A 252 12.26 -20.46 1.73
CA VAL A 252 12.77 -19.09 1.91
C VAL A 252 14.30 -19.09 1.94
N SER A 253 14.89 -18.09 1.29
CA SER A 253 16.35 -17.96 1.23
C SER A 253 17.01 -17.91 2.62
N GLN A 254 18.31 -18.16 2.68
CA GLN A 254 19.10 -18.10 3.93
C GLN A 254 18.96 -16.76 4.70
N ASN A 255 18.63 -15.66 4.00
CA ASN A 255 18.39 -14.35 4.59
C ASN A 255 16.92 -14.06 4.91
N ASP A 256 16.08 -15.10 4.97
CA ASP A 256 14.66 -15.00 5.24
C ASP A 256 13.93 -14.13 4.19
N ALA A 257 14.37 -14.17 2.94
CA ALA A 257 13.71 -13.45 1.84
C ALA A 257 12.78 -14.38 1.06
N LEU A 258 11.55 -13.88 0.83
CA LEU A 258 10.54 -14.48 -0.05
C LEU A 258 10.60 -13.79 -1.42
N PHE A 259 10.52 -14.57 -2.49
CA PHE A 259 10.46 -14.07 -3.86
C PHE A 259 9.15 -14.53 -4.50
N VAL A 260 8.40 -13.56 -5.03
CA VAL A 260 7.18 -13.79 -5.79
C VAL A 260 7.46 -13.36 -7.23
N ARG A 261 7.40 -14.30 -8.17
CA ARG A 261 7.50 -14.04 -9.60
C ARG A 261 6.10 -14.07 -10.20
N ILE A 262 5.75 -13.05 -10.97
CA ILE A 262 4.47 -12.97 -11.66
C ILE A 262 4.76 -12.72 -13.13
N THR A 263 4.29 -13.62 -13.98
CA THR A 263 4.46 -13.51 -15.43
C THR A 263 3.12 -13.18 -16.04
N PHE A 264 3.01 -12.01 -16.64
CA PHE A 264 1.81 -11.54 -17.33
C PHE A 264 1.92 -11.84 -18.82
N ALA A 265 0.85 -12.37 -19.40
CA ALA A 265 0.64 -12.33 -20.83
C ALA A 265 0.24 -10.91 -21.23
N THR A 266 0.98 -10.32 -22.15
CA THR A 266 0.62 -9.02 -22.73
C THR A 266 -0.02 -9.26 -24.08
N THR A 267 -1.19 -8.67 -24.29
CA THR A 267 -1.73 -8.47 -25.63
C THR A 267 -1.11 -7.21 -26.21
N ASN A 268 -0.91 -7.20 -27.53
CA ASN A 268 -0.46 -6.00 -28.23
C ASN A 268 -1.47 -4.86 -27.93
N PRO A 269 -1.02 -3.64 -27.57
CA PRO A 269 -1.93 -2.51 -27.34
C PRO A 269 -2.88 -2.25 -28.52
N LEU A 270 -2.48 -2.57 -29.74
CA LEU A 270 -3.32 -2.48 -30.95
C LEU A 270 -4.39 -3.60 -31.02
N GLU A 271 -4.10 -4.78 -30.47
CA GLU A 271 -5.07 -5.88 -30.40
C GLU A 271 -6.16 -5.62 -29.35
N LEU A 272 -5.83 -4.90 -28.26
CA LEU A 272 -6.82 -4.42 -27.29
C LEU A 272 -7.82 -3.42 -27.89
N LEU A 273 -7.35 -2.56 -28.81
CA LEU A 273 -8.20 -1.65 -29.59
C LEU A 273 -9.06 -2.40 -30.62
N ASN A 274 -8.51 -3.44 -31.25
CA ASN A 274 -9.27 -4.27 -32.18
C ASN A 274 -10.31 -5.16 -31.46
N ALA A 275 -10.00 -5.66 -30.27
CA ALA A 275 -10.94 -6.41 -29.44
C ALA A 275 -12.11 -5.54 -28.91
N HIS A 276 -11.89 -4.23 -28.72
CA HIS A 276 -12.97 -3.28 -28.44
C HIS A 276 -13.84 -3.00 -29.67
N ASN A 277 -13.30 -3.14 -30.89
CA ASN A 277 -14.08 -2.99 -32.12
C ASN A 277 -14.88 -4.27 -32.48
N ASP A 278 -14.39 -5.46 -32.13
CA ASP A 278 -15.08 -6.73 -32.40
C ASP A 278 -16.15 -7.08 -31.34
N ALA A 279 -16.13 -6.45 -30.17
CA ALA A 279 -17.16 -6.63 -29.13
C ALA A 279 -18.39 -5.72 -29.33
N GLY A 280 -18.44 -4.91 -30.39
CA GLY A 280 -19.42 -3.83 -30.59
C GLY A 280 -20.13 -3.80 -31.94
N ASN A 281 -20.09 -4.86 -32.75
CA ASN A 281 -20.86 -4.93 -33.99
C ASN A 281 -22.02 -5.91 -33.85
N ASN A 282 -23.04 -5.49 -33.10
CA ASN A 282 -24.43 -5.70 -33.49
C ASN A 282 -25.25 -4.51 -32.95
N ASP A 283 -25.97 -3.89 -33.89
CA ASP A 283 -27.03 -2.91 -33.73
C ASP A 283 -26.66 -1.42 -33.57
N MET A 284 -26.58 -0.78 -34.75
CA MET A 284 -27.37 0.39 -35.18
C MET A 284 -27.42 1.69 -34.34
N ASP A 285 -27.06 2.75 -35.08
CA ASP A 285 -27.66 4.09 -35.16
C ASP A 285 -27.22 5.24 -34.24
N GLU A 286 -26.55 6.18 -34.92
CA GLU A 286 -26.82 7.63 -35.00
C GLU A 286 -26.49 8.60 -33.83
N GLN A 287 -25.47 9.41 -34.12
CA GLN A 287 -25.43 10.89 -34.08
C GLN A 287 -25.15 11.71 -32.80
N HIS A 288 -24.40 12.79 -33.08
CA HIS A 288 -24.08 14.03 -32.34
C HIS A 288 -22.90 13.99 -31.36
N ASP A 289 -21.77 14.71 -31.52
CA ASP A 289 -21.42 16.11 -31.88
C ASP A 289 -21.19 17.02 -30.64
N GLY A 290 -20.03 17.68 -30.59
CA GLY A 290 -19.77 18.90 -29.80
C GLY A 290 -18.95 18.82 -28.49
N SER A 291 -17.68 19.23 -28.56
CA SER A 291 -16.94 20.23 -27.72
C SER A 291 -17.19 20.31 -26.19
N ASN A 292 -16.21 20.42 -25.28
CA ASN A 292 -15.25 21.52 -25.10
C ASN A 292 -14.24 21.17 -23.96
N ASP A 293 -12.98 21.58 -24.11
CA ASP A 293 -12.00 21.67 -23.03
C ASP A 293 -12.27 22.93 -22.17
N GLU A 294 -12.36 22.79 -20.83
CA GLU A 294 -12.25 23.92 -19.90
C GLU A 294 -11.29 23.62 -18.74
N THR A 295 -10.43 24.59 -18.43
CA THR A 295 -9.53 24.62 -17.27
C THR A 295 -10.06 25.64 -16.25
N VAL A 296 -10.04 25.31 -14.95
CA VAL A 296 -10.43 26.25 -13.88
C VAL A 296 -9.24 26.57 -12.99
N GLU A 297 -8.95 27.87 -12.83
CA GLU A 297 -7.98 28.41 -11.86
C GLU A 297 -8.64 28.73 -10.52
N LEU A 298 -7.98 28.37 -9.41
CA LEU A 298 -8.30 28.83 -8.05
C LEU A 298 -7.02 29.18 -7.27
N GLY A 299 -6.63 30.47 -7.31
CA GLY A 299 -5.67 31.07 -6.36
C GLY A 299 -4.19 30.66 -6.49
N GLU A 300 -3.31 31.33 -5.74
CA GLU A 300 -1.83 31.38 -5.94
C GLU A 300 -1.03 30.09 -5.70
N LYS A 301 -1.65 28.91 -5.73
CA LYS A 301 -0.92 27.63 -5.80
C LYS A 301 -1.46 26.77 -6.92
N LYS A 302 -0.63 26.55 -7.94
CA LYS A 302 -0.85 25.55 -8.98
C LYS A 302 -0.89 24.16 -8.35
N GLU A 303 -2.08 23.61 -8.18
CA GLU A 303 -2.31 22.19 -7.94
C GLU A 303 -3.09 21.63 -9.13
N VAL A 304 -2.53 20.60 -9.78
CA VAL A 304 -3.15 19.94 -10.94
C VAL A 304 -4.09 18.85 -10.42
N TYR A 305 -5.38 18.99 -10.73
CA TYR A 305 -6.38 17.95 -10.51
C TYR A 305 -6.84 17.41 -11.86
N ASN A 306 -6.75 16.09 -12.06
CA ASN A 306 -7.44 15.43 -13.17
C ASN A 306 -8.88 15.15 -12.72
N LEU A 307 -9.82 15.96 -13.19
CA LEU A 307 -11.24 15.61 -13.19
C LEU A 307 -11.48 14.66 -14.37
N MET A 308 -12.19 13.57 -14.14
CA MET A 308 -12.85 12.83 -15.23
C MET A 308 -14.34 12.91 -14.95
N GLU A 309 -15.10 13.36 -15.94
CA GLU A 309 -16.55 13.30 -15.98
C GLU A 309 -17.03 11.84 -16.00
N ASN A 310 -18.31 11.69 -15.63
CA ASN A 310 -18.98 10.44 -15.22
C ASN A 310 -18.96 9.31 -16.25
#